data_AF-A0A7C5SQZ0-F1
#
_entry.id   AF-A0A7C5SQZ0-F1
#
_cell.length_a   1.000
_cell.length_b   1.000
_cell.length_c   1.000
_cell.angle_alpha   90.00
_cell.angle_beta   90.00
_cell.angle_gamma   90.00
#
_symmetry.space_group_name_H-M   'P 1'
#
loop_
_entity.id
_entity.type
_entity.pdbx_description
1 polymer ?
#
loop_
_entity_poly.entity_id
_entity_poly.type
_entity_poly.pdbx_seq_one_letter_code
_entity_poly.pdbx_strand_id
1 'polypeptide(L)'
;VRDHWHTMTRTGMSPRLSAHRIEPFVEIHPDDATQYGVADGHLAQICSPTGQDIFVRVRVSERQQRGSLFVPMHWNAQFSSKARVSSLIKTVLDPLSGQPEFKHAIAGIQPCAANWYGFIISRQKPALKYSRYWARSRGKGFWRYELAGQDKPEDWSQHARTLLNVEAGEEWAEFYDRADGHYRAARFINGQLDSVIFIDSSILLPPRDWLISLFQKEVISAKERASLLQGLPPADAVDTGRIICACFNVGEKTICDAVQQGAGTAEQVGDICQAGTNCGSCRPEISELISQGC
;
A
#
# COMPACT_ATOMS: atom_id res chain seq x y z
N VAL A 1 2.18 0.17 13.39
CA VAL A 1 1.10 -0.52 12.62
C VAL A 1 0.15 -1.06 13.65
N ARG A 2 -1.13 -0.72 13.55
CA ARG A 2 -2.09 -1.01 14.63
C ARG A 2 -2.90 -2.28 14.39
N ASP A 3 -3.36 -2.47 13.15
CA ASP A 3 -4.35 -3.49 12.83
C ASP A 3 -3.74 -4.87 12.48
N HIS A 4 -2.43 -5.01 12.61
CA HIS A 4 -1.72 -6.27 12.39
C HIS A 4 -1.22 -6.90 13.69
N TRP A 5 -1.42 -8.21 13.77
CA TRP A 5 -0.95 -9.07 14.87
C TRP A 5 0.25 -9.88 14.39
N HIS A 6 1.40 -9.71 15.07
CA HIS A 6 2.68 -10.33 14.73
C HIS A 6 2.96 -10.30 13.21
N THR A 7 3.38 -11.41 12.62
CA THR A 7 3.82 -11.52 11.22
C THR A 7 2.66 -11.64 10.22
N MET A 8 1.47 -11.10 10.54
CA MET A 8 0.27 -11.13 9.70
C MET A 8 -0.28 -12.51 9.34
N THR A 9 0.24 -13.61 9.90
CA THR A 9 -0.25 -14.98 9.60
C THR A 9 -1.74 -15.16 9.88
N ARG A 10 -2.30 -14.38 10.81
CA ARG A 10 -3.75 -14.32 11.09
C ARG A 10 -4.41 -13.10 10.48
N THR A 11 -3.87 -11.91 10.77
CA THR A 11 -4.52 -10.63 10.44
C THR A 11 -4.43 -10.27 8.95
N GLY A 12 -3.40 -10.72 8.24
CA GLY A 12 -3.25 -10.51 6.79
C GLY A 12 -4.26 -11.27 5.94
N MET A 13 -4.98 -12.23 6.53
CA MET A 13 -6.09 -12.95 5.87
C MET A 13 -7.41 -12.17 5.95
N SER A 14 -7.53 -11.23 6.90
CA SER A 14 -8.75 -10.45 7.09
C SER A 14 -8.77 -9.25 6.14
N PRO A 15 -9.79 -9.14 5.27
CA PRO A 15 -9.95 -7.97 4.40
C PRO A 15 -9.97 -6.65 5.18
N ARG A 16 -10.68 -6.65 6.30
CA ARG A 16 -10.90 -5.45 7.12
C ARG A 16 -9.62 -4.98 7.81
N LEU A 17 -8.84 -5.90 8.37
CA LEU A 17 -7.60 -5.56 9.08
C LEU A 17 -6.44 -5.26 8.13
N SER A 18 -6.53 -5.72 6.87
CA SER A 18 -5.51 -5.48 5.83
C SER A 18 -5.76 -4.20 5.01
N ALA A 19 -6.83 -3.46 5.30
CA ALA A 19 -7.20 -2.25 4.57
C ALA A 19 -6.37 -1.02 4.97
N HIS A 20 -5.95 -0.92 6.24
CA HIS A 20 -5.28 0.27 6.80
C HIS A 20 -3.88 0.49 6.21
N ARG A 21 -3.06 -0.57 6.18
CA ARG A 21 -1.68 -0.46 5.68
C ARG A 21 -1.24 -1.70 4.94
N ILE A 22 -0.86 -1.48 3.69
CA ILE A 22 -0.57 -2.56 2.74
C ILE A 22 0.93 -2.73 2.57
N GLU A 23 1.65 -1.61 2.45
CA GLU A 23 3.08 -1.62 2.17
C GLU A 23 3.92 -1.59 3.44
N PRO A 24 5.01 -2.38 3.49
CA PRO A 24 6.04 -2.25 4.51
C PRO A 24 6.73 -0.89 4.35
N PHE A 25 7.15 -0.31 5.47
CA PHE A 25 7.76 1.02 5.47
C PHE A 25 8.82 1.13 6.56
N VAL A 26 9.68 2.13 6.42
CA VAL A 26 10.66 2.60 7.40
C VAL A 26 10.30 4.01 7.83
N GLU A 27 10.29 4.28 9.14
CA GLU A 27 10.26 5.66 9.66
C GLU A 27 11.69 6.16 9.83
N ILE A 28 11.93 7.39 9.39
CA ILE A 28 13.22 8.08 9.44
C ILE A 28 13.00 9.57 9.74
N HIS A 29 13.91 10.17 10.51
CA HIS A 29 13.87 11.60 10.80
C HIS A 29 14.17 12.43 9.53
N PRO A 30 13.54 13.62 9.32
CA PRO A 30 13.80 14.49 8.16
C PRO A 30 15.27 14.78 7.86
N ASP A 31 16.07 15.13 8.88
CA ASP A 31 17.51 15.37 8.73
C ASP A 31 18.26 14.14 8.19
N ASP A 32 17.97 12.94 8.71
CA ASP A 32 18.60 11.71 8.22
C ASP A 32 18.11 11.38 6.80
N ALA A 33 16.82 11.59 6.51
CA ALA A 33 16.27 11.38 5.18
C ALA A 33 17.01 12.24 4.14
N THR A 34 17.25 13.51 4.48
CA THR A 34 18.04 14.45 3.68
C THR A 34 19.49 13.98 3.55
N GLN A 35 20.13 13.60 4.66
CA GLN A 35 21.52 13.12 4.68
C GLN A 35 21.74 11.89 3.80
N TYR A 36 20.81 10.94 3.81
CA TYR A 36 20.90 9.68 3.04
C TYR A 36 20.17 9.73 1.69
N GLY A 37 19.64 10.89 1.30
CA GLY A 37 19.00 11.12 -0.01
C GLY A 37 17.72 10.34 -0.25
N VAL A 38 17.00 9.94 0.80
CA VAL A 38 15.72 9.24 0.69
C VAL A 38 14.55 10.20 0.85
N ALA A 39 13.49 10.00 0.06
CA ALA A 39 12.33 10.88 0.02
C ALA A 39 11.07 10.17 0.54
N ASP A 40 10.17 10.91 1.18
CA ASP A 40 8.88 10.39 1.64
C ASP A 40 8.09 9.71 0.50
N GLY A 41 7.42 8.60 0.82
CA GLY A 41 6.65 7.80 -0.14
C GLY A 41 7.47 7.01 -1.16
N HIS A 42 8.76 7.28 -1.33
CA HIS A 42 9.63 6.55 -2.25
C HIS A 42 10.12 5.23 -1.63
N LEU A 43 10.73 4.38 -2.45
CA LEU A 43 11.34 3.14 -1.97
C LEU A 43 12.76 3.38 -1.49
N ALA A 44 13.09 2.71 -0.39
CA ALA A 44 14.45 2.60 0.12
C ALA A 44 14.84 1.14 0.29
N GLN A 45 16.14 0.89 0.15
CA GLN A 45 16.76 -0.36 0.54
C GLN A 45 17.37 -0.18 1.92
N ILE A 46 17.03 -1.06 2.85
CA ILE A 46 17.70 -1.15 4.15
C ILE A 46 18.73 -2.27 4.05
N CYS A 47 19.99 -1.91 4.24
CA CYS A 47 21.13 -2.80 4.14
C CYS A 47 21.56 -3.27 5.53
N SER A 48 21.90 -4.56 5.66
CA SER A 48 22.46 -5.10 6.90
C SER A 48 23.88 -5.62 6.66
N PRO A 49 24.86 -5.34 7.55
CA PRO A 49 26.19 -5.92 7.45
C PRO A 49 26.22 -7.45 7.57
N THR A 50 25.21 -8.03 8.23
CA THR A 50 25.19 -9.46 8.62
C THR A 50 23.94 -10.21 8.17
N GLY A 51 23.01 -9.51 7.53
CA GLY A 51 21.69 -10.01 7.18
C GLY A 51 21.39 -9.88 5.69
N GLN A 52 20.12 -10.02 5.34
CA GLN A 52 19.62 -9.79 3.99
C GLN A 52 18.90 -8.44 3.92
N ASP A 53 19.27 -7.65 2.92
CA ASP A 53 18.63 -6.36 2.66
C ASP A 53 17.15 -6.49 2.40
N ILE A 54 16.39 -5.47 2.80
CA ILE A 54 14.95 -5.38 2.58
C ILE A 54 14.59 -4.12 1.79
N PHE A 55 13.43 -4.14 1.14
CA PHE A 55 12.87 -3.00 0.41
C PHE A 55 11.56 -2.54 1.06
N VAL A 56 11.46 -1.25 1.34
CA VAL A 56 10.36 -0.66 2.12
C VAL A 56 10.06 0.76 1.62
N ARG A 57 8.83 1.24 1.87
CA ARG A 57 8.47 2.65 1.65
C ARG A 57 9.08 3.55 2.72
N VAL A 58 9.56 4.71 2.34
CA VAL A 58 10.05 5.72 3.28
C VAL A 58 8.85 6.46 3.88
N ARG A 59 8.89 6.66 5.19
CA ARG A 59 8.05 7.60 5.91
C ARG A 59 8.90 8.57 6.70
N VAL A 60 8.91 9.82 6.27
CA VAL A 60 9.62 10.88 6.97
C VAL A 60 8.77 11.35 8.13
N SER A 61 9.34 11.36 9.34
CA SER A 61 8.62 11.70 10.56
C SER A 61 9.55 12.31 11.60
N GLU A 62 9.20 13.49 12.12
CA GLU A 62 9.92 14.13 13.23
C GLU A 62 9.80 13.35 14.55
N ARG A 63 8.82 12.44 14.66
CA ARG A 63 8.66 11.56 15.82
C ARG A 63 9.76 10.49 15.89
N GLN A 64 10.42 10.21 14.77
CA GLN A 64 11.49 9.23 14.72
C GLN A 64 12.79 9.84 15.24
N GLN A 65 13.49 9.11 16.11
CA GLN A 65 14.76 9.55 16.65
C GLN A 65 15.83 9.67 15.54
N ARG A 66 16.58 10.78 15.53
CA ARG A 66 17.74 10.97 14.65
C ARG A 66 18.78 9.86 14.83
N GLY A 67 19.37 9.40 13.73
CA GLY A 67 20.31 8.28 13.68
C GLY A 67 19.67 6.91 13.87
N SER A 68 18.34 6.79 13.87
CA SER A 68 17.62 5.52 14.07
C SER A 68 16.55 5.28 13.01
N LEU A 69 16.41 4.02 12.59
CA LEU A 69 15.37 3.57 11.67
C LEU A 69 14.34 2.72 12.42
N PHE A 70 13.05 2.91 12.14
CA PHE A 70 12.00 2.04 12.65
C PHE A 70 11.29 1.30 11.53
N VAL A 71 11.31 -0.03 11.55
CA VAL A 71 10.62 -0.89 10.57
C VAL A 71 9.73 -1.89 11.32
N PRO A 72 8.41 -1.94 11.05
CA PRO A 72 7.56 -2.91 11.72
C PRO A 72 7.77 -4.34 11.24
N MET A 73 7.62 -5.29 12.16
CA MET A 73 7.88 -6.72 11.94
C MET A 73 6.81 -7.50 11.15
N HIS A 74 5.76 -6.84 10.68
CA HIS A 74 4.54 -7.52 10.23
C HIS A 74 4.69 -8.27 8.91
N TRP A 75 5.43 -7.71 7.96
CA TRP A 75 5.52 -8.26 6.61
C TRP A 75 6.43 -9.47 6.53
N ASN A 76 5.93 -10.53 5.90
CA ASN A 76 6.65 -11.77 5.64
C ASN A 76 6.65 -12.06 4.12
N ALA A 77 7.23 -13.19 3.72
CA ALA A 77 7.33 -13.60 2.30
C ALA A 77 5.97 -13.91 1.63
N GLN A 78 4.90 -14.06 2.41
CA GLN A 78 3.54 -14.14 1.86
C GLN A 78 2.98 -12.76 1.53
N PHE A 79 3.36 -11.69 2.23
CA PHE A 79 2.73 -10.38 2.06
C PHE A 79 3.63 -9.33 1.40
N SER A 80 4.89 -9.67 1.13
CA SER A 80 5.86 -8.78 0.49
C SER A 80 6.94 -9.57 -0.27
N SER A 81 7.59 -8.93 -1.24
CA SER A 81 8.70 -9.52 -2.01
C SER A 81 9.92 -9.79 -1.13
N LYS A 82 10.39 -8.76 -0.42
CA LYS A 82 11.60 -8.82 0.42
C LYS A 82 11.56 -7.74 1.51
N ALA A 83 10.62 -7.86 2.45
CA ALA A 83 10.43 -6.87 3.53
C ALA A 83 10.39 -7.44 4.95
N ARG A 84 10.89 -8.66 5.16
CA ARG A 84 10.91 -9.30 6.47
C ARG A 84 12.03 -8.69 7.33
N VAL A 85 11.71 -7.73 8.19
CA VAL A 85 12.71 -7.00 9.01
C VAL A 85 13.68 -7.89 9.79
N SER A 86 13.21 -9.05 10.29
CA SER A 86 14.07 -9.95 11.05
C SER A 86 15.21 -10.56 10.22
N SER A 87 15.16 -10.48 8.89
CA SER A 87 16.30 -10.87 8.04
C SER A 87 17.47 -9.90 8.12
N LEU A 88 17.28 -8.68 8.63
CA LEU A 88 18.36 -7.72 8.87
C LEU A 88 19.18 -8.05 10.11
N ILE A 89 18.62 -8.82 11.04
CA ILE A 89 19.19 -9.02 12.37
C ILE A 89 20.02 -10.30 12.38
N LYS A 90 21.22 -10.23 12.97
CA LYS A 90 22.09 -11.39 13.14
C LYS A 90 21.46 -12.37 14.13
N THR A 91 21.50 -13.67 13.82
CA THR A 91 21.07 -14.73 14.74
C THR A 91 22.09 -14.91 15.87
N VAL A 92 21.97 -14.09 16.91
CA VAL A 92 22.72 -14.23 18.16
C VAL A 92 21.71 -14.56 19.26
N LEU A 93 22.01 -15.58 20.06
CA LEU A 93 21.20 -15.97 21.20
C LEU A 93 21.90 -15.56 22.49
N ASP A 94 21.13 -15.10 23.47
CA ASP A 94 21.60 -14.98 24.84
C ASP A 94 22.00 -16.38 25.36
N PRO A 95 23.24 -16.60 25.84
CA PRO A 95 23.70 -17.91 26.28
C PRO A 95 22.92 -18.47 27.49
N LEU A 96 22.24 -17.63 28.27
CA LEU A 96 21.47 -18.08 29.43
C LEU A 96 20.02 -18.42 29.09
N SER A 97 19.29 -17.48 28.48
CA SER A 97 17.87 -17.67 28.18
C SER A 97 17.58 -18.35 26.84
N GLY A 98 18.55 -18.37 25.92
CA GLY A 98 18.36 -18.77 24.53
C GLY A 98 17.53 -17.78 23.70
N GLN A 99 17.19 -16.60 24.24
CA GLN A 99 16.41 -15.60 23.51
C GLN A 99 17.26 -14.96 22.40
N PRO A 100 16.71 -14.78 21.19
CA PRO A 100 17.42 -14.09 20.11
C PRO A 100 17.48 -12.58 20.33
N GLU A 101 18.54 -11.93 19.83
CA GLU A 101 18.54 -10.48 19.63
C GLU A 101 17.57 -10.12 18.49
N PHE A 102 16.63 -9.20 18.75
CA PHE A 102 15.69 -8.70 17.76
C PHE A 102 15.24 -7.24 18.00
N LYS A 103 15.81 -6.55 18.99
CA LYS A 103 15.41 -5.20 19.38
C LYS A 103 16.25 -4.12 18.71
N HIS A 104 17.51 -4.42 18.37
CA HIS A 104 18.38 -3.48 17.66
C HIS A 104 19.39 -4.18 16.75
N ALA A 105 19.72 -3.52 15.64
CA ALA A 105 20.78 -3.93 14.73
C ALA A 105 21.33 -2.70 14.02
N ILE A 106 22.60 -2.75 13.63
CA ILE A 106 23.20 -1.74 12.75
C ILE A 106 22.64 -1.97 11.35
N ALA A 107 22.14 -0.89 10.73
CA ALA A 107 21.62 -0.92 9.38
C ALA A 107 22.01 0.35 8.62
N GLY A 108 22.19 0.22 7.31
CA GLY A 108 22.28 1.35 6.38
C GLY A 108 20.96 1.55 5.65
N ILE A 109 20.73 2.76 5.16
CA ILE A 109 19.60 3.08 4.27
C ILE A 109 20.13 3.76 3.02
N GLN A 110 19.58 3.39 1.87
CA GLN A 110 19.88 4.05 0.60
C GLN A 110 18.62 4.10 -0.29
N PRO A 111 18.55 5.05 -1.25
CA PRO A 111 17.46 5.11 -2.22
C PRO A 111 17.39 3.82 -3.03
N CYS A 112 16.18 3.31 -3.25
CA CYS A 112 15.94 2.23 -4.20
C CYS A 112 15.36 2.83 -5.49
N ALA A 113 16.18 2.93 -6.53
CA ALA A 113 15.73 3.44 -7.82
C ALA A 113 14.64 2.53 -8.41
N ALA A 114 13.44 3.10 -8.56
CA ALA A 114 12.35 2.52 -9.32
C ALA A 114 12.03 3.44 -10.49
N ASN A 115 11.98 2.88 -11.69
CA ASN A 115 11.65 3.59 -12.93
C ASN A 115 10.15 3.56 -13.24
N TRP A 116 9.41 2.72 -12.52
CA TRP A 116 7.97 2.65 -12.59
C TRP A 116 7.40 2.16 -11.26
N TYR A 117 6.16 2.58 -11.03
CA TYR A 117 5.31 2.18 -9.92
C TYR A 117 3.99 1.67 -10.47
N GLY A 118 3.33 0.82 -9.72
CA GLY A 118 2.01 0.37 -10.14
C GLY A 118 1.25 -0.35 -9.06
N PHE A 119 0.02 -0.71 -9.40
CA PHE A 119 -0.78 -1.56 -8.56
C PHE A 119 -1.67 -2.48 -9.38
N ILE A 120 -2.06 -3.59 -8.75
CA ILE A 120 -3.03 -4.53 -9.28
C ILE A 120 -4.13 -4.70 -8.24
N ILE A 121 -5.38 -4.73 -8.70
CA ILE A 121 -6.50 -5.28 -7.94
C ILE A 121 -7.05 -6.44 -8.77
N SER A 122 -7.15 -7.64 -8.21
CA SER A 122 -7.59 -8.82 -8.96
C SER A 122 -8.34 -9.80 -8.08
N ARG A 123 -9.39 -10.44 -8.60
CA ARG A 123 -10.09 -11.54 -7.90
C ARG A 123 -9.17 -12.74 -7.68
N GLN A 124 -8.25 -12.97 -8.61
CA GLN A 124 -7.26 -14.03 -8.56
C GLN A 124 -5.86 -13.50 -8.19
N LYS A 125 -4.95 -14.41 -7.82
CA LYS A 125 -3.57 -14.00 -7.56
C LYS A 125 -2.81 -13.88 -8.89
N PRO A 126 -2.26 -12.71 -9.23
CA PRO A 126 -1.39 -12.54 -10.39
C PRO A 126 -0.11 -13.36 -10.26
N ALA A 127 0.47 -13.72 -11.41
CA ALA A 127 1.77 -14.36 -11.52
C ALA A 127 2.88 -13.29 -11.46
N LEU A 128 3.29 -12.90 -10.25
CA LEU A 128 4.32 -11.87 -10.01
C LEU A 128 5.77 -12.32 -10.31
N LYS A 129 5.98 -13.11 -11.36
CA LYS A 129 7.33 -13.40 -11.81
C LYS A 129 8.00 -12.06 -12.18
N TYR A 130 9.24 -11.85 -11.75
CA TYR A 130 10.08 -10.69 -12.10
C TYR A 130 9.76 -9.34 -11.44
N SER A 131 8.74 -9.24 -10.57
CA SER A 131 8.49 -7.99 -9.82
C SER A 131 9.50 -7.83 -8.67
N ARG A 132 10.43 -6.89 -8.77
CA ARG A 132 11.48 -6.63 -7.76
C ARG A 132 10.89 -6.19 -6.42
N TYR A 133 9.92 -5.28 -6.46
CA TYR A 133 9.15 -4.88 -5.29
C TYR A 133 7.68 -5.24 -5.49
N TRP A 134 7.11 -5.93 -4.49
CA TRP A 134 5.68 -6.03 -4.34
C TRP A 134 5.28 -6.13 -2.87
N ALA A 135 4.11 -5.59 -2.54
CA ALA A 135 3.42 -5.82 -1.28
C ALA A 135 1.97 -6.18 -1.59
N ARG A 136 1.35 -7.07 -0.80
CA ARG A 136 -0.03 -7.48 -1.04
C ARG A 136 -0.90 -7.47 0.19
N SER A 137 -2.19 -7.20 -0.01
CA SER A 137 -3.23 -7.31 1.01
C SER A 137 -4.46 -8.03 0.47
N ARG A 138 -5.26 -8.56 1.40
CA ARG A 138 -6.56 -9.16 1.08
C ARG A 138 -7.63 -8.08 1.11
N GLY A 139 -8.51 -8.07 0.12
CA GLY A 139 -9.76 -7.30 0.11
C GLY A 139 -10.98 -8.21 0.08
N LYS A 140 -12.19 -7.62 0.07
CA LYS A 140 -13.45 -8.38 0.04
C LYS A 140 -13.68 -8.95 -1.36
N GLY A 141 -13.25 -10.19 -1.57
CA GLY A 141 -13.39 -10.90 -2.86
C GLY A 141 -12.25 -10.64 -3.86
N PHE A 142 -11.21 -9.88 -3.46
CA PHE A 142 -10.08 -9.55 -4.33
C PHE A 142 -8.75 -9.50 -3.55
N TRP A 143 -7.65 -9.44 -4.28
CA TRP A 143 -6.30 -9.19 -3.82
C TRP A 143 -5.85 -7.83 -4.34
N ARG A 144 -5.14 -7.09 -3.50
CA ARG A 144 -4.48 -5.84 -3.90
C ARG A 144 -2.98 -6.03 -3.82
N TYR A 145 -2.28 -5.51 -4.81
CA TYR A 145 -0.83 -5.50 -4.91
C TYR A 145 -0.35 -4.09 -5.20
N GLU A 146 0.68 -3.66 -4.48
CA GLU A 146 1.48 -2.50 -4.83
C GLU A 146 2.80 -3.01 -5.41
N LEU A 147 3.26 -2.39 -6.50
CA LEU A 147 4.36 -2.84 -7.33
C LEU A 147 5.34 -1.69 -7.60
N ALA A 148 6.60 -2.04 -7.79
CA ALA A 148 7.58 -1.15 -8.38
C ALA A 148 8.73 -1.96 -9.00
N GLY A 149 9.40 -1.36 -9.96
CA GLY A 149 10.54 -1.99 -10.62
C GLY A 149 11.51 -0.99 -11.22
N GLN A 150 12.73 -1.47 -11.46
CA GLN A 150 13.76 -0.72 -12.16
C GLN A 150 13.69 -1.03 -13.67
N ASP A 151 13.48 -2.29 -14.04
CA ASP A 151 13.43 -2.69 -15.44
C ASP A 151 12.02 -2.41 -16.01
N LYS A 152 11.92 -1.48 -16.97
CA LYS A 152 10.66 -1.16 -17.66
C LYS A 152 10.46 -2.18 -18.79
N PRO A 153 9.34 -2.94 -18.81
CA PRO A 153 8.99 -3.78 -19.94
C PRO A 153 8.87 -2.95 -21.22
N GLU A 154 9.35 -3.51 -22.34
CA GLU A 154 9.18 -2.90 -23.68
C GLU A 154 7.69 -2.84 -24.07
N ASP A 155 6.95 -3.89 -23.71
CA ASP A 155 5.53 -4.01 -23.97
C ASP A 155 4.73 -4.26 -22.68
N TRP A 156 4.17 -3.17 -22.13
CA TRP A 156 3.27 -3.25 -20.98
C TRP A 156 2.00 -4.03 -21.27
N SER A 157 1.51 -4.04 -22.51
CA SER A 157 0.29 -4.72 -22.93
C SER A 157 0.43 -6.23 -22.78
N GLN A 158 1.53 -6.79 -23.30
CA GLN A 158 1.86 -8.20 -23.17
C GLN A 158 2.25 -8.56 -21.73
N HIS A 159 3.03 -7.70 -21.08
CA HIS A 159 3.48 -7.94 -19.70
C HIS A 159 2.30 -7.99 -18.72
N ALA A 160 1.35 -7.06 -18.83
CA ALA A 160 0.15 -7.02 -18.01
C ALA A 160 -0.73 -8.25 -18.17
N ARG A 161 -0.95 -8.70 -19.42
CA ARG A 161 -1.70 -9.94 -19.69
C ARG A 161 -1.03 -11.15 -19.06
N THR A 162 0.30 -11.21 -19.12
CA THR A 162 1.08 -12.29 -18.48
C THR A 162 0.95 -12.26 -16.96
N LEU A 163 1.10 -11.08 -16.35
CA LEU A 163 0.96 -10.91 -14.89
C LEU A 163 -0.43 -11.31 -14.40
N LEU A 164 -1.48 -10.98 -15.16
CA LEU A 164 -2.88 -11.23 -14.79
C LEU A 164 -3.41 -12.58 -15.28
N ASN A 165 -2.58 -13.42 -15.92
CA ASN A 165 -2.95 -14.69 -16.53
C ASN A 165 -4.18 -14.53 -17.45
N VAL A 166 -4.09 -13.59 -18.39
CA VAL A 166 -5.15 -13.31 -19.36
C VAL A 166 -5.00 -14.23 -20.56
N GLU A 167 -6.08 -14.94 -20.90
CA GLU A 167 -6.13 -15.84 -22.06
C GLU A 167 -6.62 -15.12 -23.33
N ALA A 168 -6.34 -15.71 -24.49
CA ALA A 168 -6.79 -15.15 -25.76
C ALA A 168 -8.33 -15.16 -25.85
N GLY A 169 -8.92 -14.02 -26.20
CA GLY A 169 -10.37 -13.86 -26.34
C GLY A 169 -11.09 -13.40 -25.07
N GLU A 170 -10.40 -13.28 -23.93
CA GLU A 170 -10.98 -12.63 -22.74
C GLU A 170 -11.22 -11.13 -22.98
N GLU A 171 -12.29 -10.60 -22.37
CA GLU A 171 -12.64 -9.19 -22.53
C GLU A 171 -11.64 -8.30 -21.80
N TRP A 172 -10.89 -7.51 -22.58
CA TRP A 172 -9.78 -6.70 -22.11
C TRP A 172 -9.87 -5.28 -22.67
N ALA A 173 -9.85 -4.31 -21.78
CA ALA A 173 -9.79 -2.90 -22.14
C ALA A 173 -8.48 -2.30 -21.61
N GLU A 174 -7.76 -1.55 -22.44
CA GLU A 174 -6.49 -0.94 -22.05
C GLU A 174 -6.30 0.45 -22.64
N PHE A 175 -5.43 1.21 -21.97
CA PHE A 175 -4.92 2.49 -22.41
C PHE A 175 -3.42 2.51 -22.15
N TYR A 176 -2.64 2.93 -23.15
CA TYR A 176 -1.21 3.09 -23.01
C TYR A 176 -0.76 4.42 -23.62
N ASP A 177 -0.32 5.34 -22.76
CA ASP A 177 0.51 6.46 -23.16
C ASP A 177 2.00 6.05 -23.13
N ARG A 178 2.57 5.84 -24.31
CA ARG A 178 3.98 5.43 -24.45
C ARG A 178 4.94 6.57 -24.12
N ALA A 179 4.55 7.82 -24.34
CA ALA A 179 5.42 8.97 -24.14
C ALA A 179 5.68 9.18 -22.65
N ASP A 180 4.61 9.15 -21.84
CA ASP A 180 4.69 9.39 -20.40
C ASP A 180 4.81 8.10 -19.57
N GLY A 181 4.63 6.93 -20.22
CA GLY A 181 4.75 5.62 -19.58
C GLY A 181 3.53 5.25 -18.74
N HIS A 182 2.40 5.90 -18.95
CA HIS A 182 1.14 5.60 -18.27
C HIS A 182 0.46 4.41 -18.93
N TYR A 183 0.37 3.30 -18.21
CA TYR A 183 -0.31 2.12 -18.70
C TYR A 183 -1.41 1.71 -17.72
N ARG A 184 -2.58 1.39 -18.25
CA ARG A 184 -3.68 0.86 -17.43
C ARG A 184 -4.54 -0.09 -18.24
N ALA A 185 -5.03 -1.11 -17.57
CA ALA A 185 -5.94 -2.07 -18.19
C ALA A 185 -6.90 -2.67 -17.19
N ALA A 186 -8.00 -3.19 -17.72
CA ALA A 186 -9.05 -3.88 -16.99
C ALA A 186 -9.48 -5.15 -17.73
N ARG A 187 -9.57 -6.27 -17.00
CA ARG A 187 -10.19 -7.51 -17.47
C ARG A 187 -11.60 -7.63 -16.96
N PHE A 188 -12.49 -8.07 -17.83
CA PHE A 188 -13.89 -8.35 -17.50
C PHE A 188 -14.22 -9.82 -17.76
N ILE A 189 -15.02 -10.41 -16.87
CA ILE A 189 -15.55 -11.77 -17.02
C ILE A 189 -17.06 -11.69 -16.79
N ASN A 190 -17.86 -12.06 -17.79
CA ASN A 190 -19.33 -11.99 -17.75
C ASN A 190 -19.86 -10.59 -17.36
N GLY A 191 -19.21 -9.53 -17.84
CA GLY A 191 -19.56 -8.13 -17.53
C GLY A 191 -19.07 -7.63 -16.16
N GLN A 192 -18.55 -8.51 -15.30
CA GLN A 192 -17.99 -8.14 -13.99
C GLN A 192 -16.52 -7.74 -14.11
N LEU A 193 -16.07 -6.79 -13.28
CA LEU A 193 -14.65 -6.49 -13.14
C LEU A 193 -13.92 -7.65 -12.47
N ASP A 194 -12.95 -8.23 -13.16
CA ASP A 194 -12.11 -9.30 -12.63
C ASP A 194 -10.75 -8.81 -12.15
N SER A 195 -10.10 -7.94 -12.93
CA SER A 195 -8.82 -7.36 -12.54
C SER A 195 -8.56 -6.00 -13.18
N VAL A 196 -7.75 -5.20 -12.52
CA VAL A 196 -7.20 -3.94 -13.04
C VAL A 196 -5.71 -3.88 -12.75
N ILE A 197 -4.99 -3.20 -13.62
CA ILE A 197 -3.57 -2.86 -13.45
C ILE A 197 -3.38 -1.41 -13.85
N PHE A 198 -2.59 -0.68 -13.06
CA PHE A 198 -2.19 0.70 -13.31
C PHE A 198 -0.70 0.81 -13.08
N ILE A 199 0.00 1.41 -14.04
CA ILE A 199 1.43 1.62 -14.05
C ILE A 199 1.71 3.07 -14.43
N ASP A 200 2.70 3.65 -13.75
CA ASP A 200 3.13 5.02 -13.93
C ASP A 200 4.65 5.13 -13.73
N SER A 201 5.28 6.18 -14.25
CA SER A 201 6.68 6.50 -13.96
C SER A 201 6.85 7.16 -12.59
N SER A 202 5.76 7.73 -12.05
CA SER A 202 5.70 8.41 -10.76
C SER A 202 4.92 7.61 -9.71
N ILE A 203 5.04 8.00 -8.43
CA ILE A 203 4.23 7.42 -7.34
C ILE A 203 2.77 7.91 -7.32
N LEU A 204 2.42 8.88 -8.18
CA LEU A 204 1.10 9.54 -8.21
C LEU A 204 0.05 8.71 -8.95
N LEU A 205 -0.19 7.52 -8.45
CA LEU A 205 -1.18 6.58 -9.00
C LEU A 205 -2.60 6.89 -8.49
N PRO A 206 -3.66 6.58 -9.27
CA PRO A 206 -5.06 6.82 -8.86
C PRO A 206 -5.42 6.27 -7.47
N PRO A 207 -6.36 6.90 -6.74
CA PRO A 207 -6.87 6.36 -5.49
C PRO A 207 -7.52 4.99 -5.71
N ARG A 208 -7.39 4.08 -4.74
CA ARG A 208 -7.86 2.69 -4.90
C ARG A 208 -9.31 2.49 -4.47
N ASP A 209 -9.89 3.36 -3.66
CA ASP A 209 -11.18 3.10 -3.01
C ASP A 209 -12.35 3.03 -3.98
N TRP A 210 -12.40 3.93 -4.97
CA TRP A 210 -13.41 3.87 -6.03
C TRP A 210 -13.25 2.62 -6.89
N LEU A 211 -12.01 2.20 -7.21
CA LEU A 211 -11.75 0.96 -7.94
C LEU A 211 -12.23 -0.26 -7.15
N ILE A 212 -11.94 -0.30 -5.85
CA ILE A 212 -12.37 -1.35 -4.93
C ILE A 212 -13.90 -1.46 -4.91
N SER A 213 -14.62 -0.34 -4.99
CA SER A 213 -16.09 -0.34 -5.04
C SER A 213 -16.64 -1.07 -6.28
N LEU A 214 -15.95 -0.99 -7.42
CA LEU A 214 -16.35 -1.68 -8.66
C LEU A 214 -16.25 -3.19 -8.53
N PHE A 215 -15.34 -3.71 -7.71
CA PHE A 215 -15.25 -5.16 -7.43
C PHE A 215 -16.45 -5.71 -6.65
N GLN A 216 -17.30 -4.85 -6.09
CA GLN A 216 -18.54 -5.26 -5.43
C GLN A 216 -19.75 -5.30 -6.38
N LYS A 217 -19.61 -4.82 -7.61
CA LYS A 217 -20.68 -4.81 -8.61
C LYS A 217 -20.70 -6.11 -9.41
N GLU A 218 -21.89 -6.51 -9.86
CA GLU A 218 -22.06 -7.67 -10.75
C GLU A 218 -21.74 -7.33 -12.21
N VAL A 219 -22.12 -6.13 -12.66
CA VAL A 219 -21.88 -5.65 -14.02
C VAL A 219 -21.31 -4.24 -13.96
N ILE A 220 -20.30 -3.98 -14.79
CA ILE A 220 -19.70 -2.66 -14.95
C ILE A 220 -20.29 -1.95 -16.17
N SER A 221 -20.84 -0.76 -15.95
CA SER A 221 -21.44 0.06 -17.00
C SER A 221 -20.40 0.63 -17.98
N ALA A 222 -20.84 1.07 -19.15
CA ALA A 222 -19.97 1.72 -20.14
C ALA A 222 -19.27 2.97 -19.58
N LYS A 223 -19.95 3.76 -18.74
CA LYS A 223 -19.39 4.96 -18.07
C LYS A 223 -18.24 4.59 -17.13
N GLU A 224 -18.41 3.53 -16.35
CA GLU A 224 -17.37 3.05 -15.42
C GLU A 224 -16.20 2.40 -16.15
N ARG A 225 -16.47 1.68 -17.24
CA ARG A 225 -15.43 1.17 -18.15
C ARG A 225 -14.59 2.30 -18.73
N ALA A 226 -15.22 3.40 -19.16
CA ALA A 226 -14.52 4.59 -19.60
C ALA A 226 -13.70 5.23 -18.47
N SER A 227 -14.24 5.28 -17.24
CA SER A 227 -13.55 5.81 -16.06
C SER A 227 -12.28 5.01 -15.72
N LEU A 228 -12.35 3.67 -15.82
CA LEU A 228 -11.18 2.78 -15.68
C LEU A 228 -10.06 3.13 -16.68
N LEU A 229 -10.43 3.40 -17.93
CA LEU A 229 -9.49 3.78 -18.99
C LEU A 229 -9.04 5.23 -18.94
N GLN A 230 -9.71 6.09 -18.19
CA GLN A 230 -9.26 7.45 -17.88
C GLN A 230 -8.36 7.46 -16.63
N GLY A 231 -8.49 6.46 -15.77
CA GLY A 231 -7.82 6.43 -14.46
C GLY A 231 -8.37 7.43 -13.47
N LEU A 232 -9.59 7.92 -13.71
CA LEU A 232 -10.28 8.89 -12.87
C LEU A 232 -11.58 8.28 -12.36
N PRO A 233 -11.96 8.55 -11.10
CA PRO A 233 -13.27 8.16 -10.62
C PRO A 233 -14.39 8.82 -11.46
N PRO A 234 -15.56 8.19 -11.59
CA PRO A 234 -16.74 8.86 -12.10
C PRO A 234 -17.01 10.14 -11.29
N ALA A 235 -17.51 11.21 -11.94
CA ALA A 235 -17.76 12.50 -11.28
C ALA A 235 -18.65 12.44 -10.03
N ASP A 236 -19.43 11.36 -9.89
CA ASP A 236 -20.35 11.06 -8.80
C ASP A 236 -19.76 10.15 -7.70
N ALA A 237 -18.52 9.68 -7.84
CA ALA A 237 -17.89 8.82 -6.83
C ALA A 237 -17.27 9.66 -5.70
N VAL A 238 -17.69 9.37 -4.47
CA VAL A 238 -17.14 9.98 -3.25
C VAL A 238 -15.78 9.35 -2.95
N ASP A 239 -14.72 10.15 -3.00
CA ASP A 239 -13.40 9.72 -2.56
C ASP A 239 -13.29 9.85 -1.03
N THR A 240 -13.33 8.72 -0.34
CA THR A 240 -13.22 8.67 1.12
C THR A 240 -11.78 8.65 1.61
N GLY A 241 -10.78 8.52 0.73
CA GLY A 241 -9.38 8.33 1.10
C GLY A 241 -9.11 7.02 1.87
N ARG A 242 -7.86 6.83 2.29
CA ARG A 242 -7.41 5.60 2.97
C ARG A 242 -8.22 5.33 4.23
N ILE A 243 -8.53 4.05 4.50
CA ILE A 243 -9.24 3.67 5.72
C ILE A 243 -8.39 4.00 6.95
N ILE A 244 -8.91 4.86 7.82
CA ILE A 244 -8.33 5.22 9.11
C ILE A 244 -9.02 4.42 10.24
N CYS A 245 -10.35 4.38 10.23
CA CYS A 245 -11.14 3.59 11.16
C CYS A 245 -11.57 2.26 10.55
N ALA A 246 -10.81 1.20 10.82
CA ALA A 246 -11.19 -0.15 10.41
C ALA A 246 -12.50 -0.63 11.08
N CYS A 247 -12.93 -0.02 12.19
CA CYS A 247 -14.14 -0.45 12.91
C CYS A 247 -15.44 -0.22 12.14
N PHE A 248 -15.54 0.97 11.55
CA PHE A 248 -16.72 1.44 10.83
C PHE A 248 -16.43 1.72 9.35
N ASN A 249 -15.23 1.36 8.87
CA ASN A 249 -14.78 1.57 7.50
C ASN A 249 -14.79 3.06 7.09
N VAL A 250 -14.31 3.93 7.99
CA VAL A 250 -14.23 5.37 7.76
C VAL A 250 -12.87 5.74 7.18
N GLY A 251 -12.89 6.48 6.08
CA GLY A 251 -11.69 6.95 5.39
C GLY A 251 -11.21 8.34 5.84
N GLU A 252 -9.95 8.64 5.49
CA GLU A 252 -9.25 9.88 5.78
C GLU A 252 -9.99 11.13 5.31
N LYS A 253 -10.54 11.14 4.09
CA LYS A 253 -11.25 12.32 3.56
C LYS A 253 -12.58 12.54 4.28
N THR A 254 -13.29 11.48 4.65
CA THR A 254 -14.50 11.59 5.48
C THR A 254 -14.19 12.17 6.86
N ILE A 255 -13.03 11.84 7.43
CA ILE A 255 -12.56 12.45 8.69
C ILE A 255 -12.23 13.92 8.46
N CYS A 256 -11.56 14.26 7.37
CA CYS A 256 -11.24 15.64 7.04
C CYS A 256 -12.47 16.51 6.75
N ASP A 257 -13.50 15.96 6.10
CA ASP A 257 -14.78 16.63 5.93
C ASP A 257 -15.43 16.94 7.29
N ALA A 258 -15.33 16.03 8.26
CA ALA A 258 -15.82 16.24 9.62
C ALA A 258 -15.01 17.33 10.36
N VAL A 259 -13.69 17.39 10.16
CA VAL A 259 -12.82 18.45 10.71
C VAL A 259 -13.19 19.81 10.11
N GLN A 260 -13.42 19.87 8.79
CA GLN A 260 -13.87 21.09 8.10
C GLN A 260 -15.26 21.55 8.56
N GLN A 261 -16.11 20.65 9.05
CA GLN A 261 -17.39 20.97 9.69
C GLN A 261 -17.24 21.47 11.15
N GLY A 262 -16.02 21.57 11.68
CA GLY A 262 -15.72 22.13 13.00
C GLY A 262 -15.36 21.11 14.07
N ALA A 263 -15.16 19.83 13.73
CA ALA A 263 -14.68 18.83 14.68
C ALA A 263 -13.17 19.02 14.99
N GLY A 264 -12.86 19.58 16.16
CA GLY A 264 -11.49 19.82 16.63
C GLY A 264 -10.91 18.71 17.51
N THR A 265 -11.68 17.68 17.84
CA THR A 265 -11.22 16.53 18.64
C THR A 265 -11.63 15.19 18.03
N ALA A 266 -10.92 14.13 18.40
CA ALA A 266 -11.25 12.77 17.94
C ALA A 266 -12.66 12.33 18.39
N GLU A 267 -13.12 12.78 19.57
CA GLU A 267 -14.51 12.60 20.00
C GLU A 267 -15.51 13.27 19.04
N GLN A 268 -15.30 14.55 18.72
CA GLN A 268 -16.19 15.30 17.82
C GLN A 268 -16.23 14.72 16.41
N VAL A 269 -15.08 14.23 15.90
CA VAL A 269 -15.05 13.48 14.64
C VAL A 269 -15.89 12.20 14.74
N GLY A 270 -15.80 11.51 15.87
CA GLY A 270 -16.58 10.31 16.16
C GLY A 270 -18.08 10.55 16.22
N ASP A 271 -18.54 11.70 16.71
CA ASP A 271 -19.95 12.06 16.72
C ASP A 271 -20.53 12.25 15.30
N ILE A 272 -19.70 12.71 14.35
CA ILE A 272 -20.11 12.94 12.95
C ILE A 272 -20.05 11.65 12.12
N CYS A 273 -18.94 10.89 12.21
CA CYS A 273 -18.66 9.78 11.29
C CYS A 273 -18.41 8.43 11.98
N GLN A 274 -18.65 8.32 13.29
CA GLN A 274 -18.41 7.13 14.13
C GLN A 274 -16.94 6.71 14.29
N ALA A 275 -15.98 7.36 13.62
CA ALA A 275 -14.57 7.03 13.74
C ALA A 275 -14.09 7.23 15.19
N GLY A 276 -13.42 6.23 15.76
CA GLY A 276 -12.86 6.30 17.11
C GLY A 276 -13.79 5.90 18.26
N THR A 277 -15.08 5.64 18.00
CA THR A 277 -16.08 5.39 19.07
C THR A 277 -16.19 3.93 19.52
N ASN A 278 -15.65 2.97 18.75
CA ASN A 278 -15.73 1.54 19.08
C ASN A 278 -14.49 1.03 19.84
N CYS A 279 -13.39 0.74 19.13
CA CYS A 279 -12.16 0.23 19.78
C CYS A 279 -11.16 1.33 20.15
N GLY A 280 -11.42 2.60 19.78
CA GLY A 280 -10.53 3.74 20.04
C GLY A 280 -9.20 3.75 19.30
N SER A 281 -8.90 2.72 18.51
CA SER A 281 -7.57 2.46 17.96
C SER A 281 -7.13 3.51 16.91
N CYS A 282 -8.08 4.17 16.25
CA CYS A 282 -7.86 5.24 15.27
C CYS A 282 -7.73 6.64 15.86
N ARG A 283 -7.97 6.81 17.15
CA ARG A 283 -7.94 8.15 17.78
C ARG A 283 -6.60 8.88 17.65
N PRO A 284 -5.42 8.23 17.83
CA PRO A 284 -4.14 8.93 17.66
C PRO A 284 -3.92 9.46 16.23
N GLU A 285 -4.34 8.70 15.23
CA GLU A 285 -4.20 9.06 13.81
C GLU A 285 -5.22 10.15 13.42
N ILE A 286 -6.44 10.10 13.97
CA ILE A 286 -7.42 11.18 13.85
C ILE A 286 -6.86 12.48 14.45
N SER A 287 -6.28 12.42 15.65
CA SER A 287 -5.65 13.60 16.28
C SER A 287 -4.50 14.16 15.44
N GLU A 288 -3.73 13.30 14.78
CA GLU A 288 -2.65 13.72 13.87
C GLU A 288 -3.19 14.45 12.65
N LEU A 289 -4.23 13.92 11.98
CA LEU A 289 -4.91 14.60 10.87
C LEU A 289 -5.46 15.97 11.28
N ILE A 290 -6.07 16.08 12.46
CA ILE A 290 -6.54 17.35 13.01
C ILE A 290 -5.37 18.32 13.19
N SER A 291 -4.26 17.88 13.78
CA SER A 291 -3.10 18.75 14.04
C SER A 291 -2.39 19.23 12.76
N GLN A 292 -2.45 18.43 11.70
CA GLN A 292 -1.88 18.76 10.39
C GLN A 292 -2.84 19.58 9.52
N GLY A 293 -4.08 19.80 9.98
CA GLY A 293 -5.05 20.67 9.34
C GLY A 293 -5.82 20.06 8.19
N CYS A 294 -5.71 18.75 7.93
CA CYS A 294 -6.27 18.10 6.74
C CYS A 294 -5.90 18.81 5.42
#